data_AF-A0A1A9ZT47-F1
#
_entry.id   AF-A0A1A9ZT47-F1
#
_cell.length_a   1.000
_cell.length_b   1.000
_cell.length_c   1.000
_cell.angle_alpha   90.00
_cell.angle_beta   90.00
_cell.angle_gamma   90.00
#
_symmetry.space_group_name_H-M   'P 1'
#
loop_
_entity.id
_entity.type
_entity.pdbx_description
1 polymer ?
#
loop_
_entity_poly.entity_id
_entity_poly.type
_entity_poly.pdbx_seq_one_letter_code
_entity_poly.pdbx_strand_id
1 'polypeptide(L)'
;MEIVLRPTKSCETLFAHNIRLFSFLIILANVSPYAAEAQYRPYYPHQHRNISYMHRLSEFHKQELHNIAIRLEHSIDADKYVCDGYFDYVCGRNRPLFSILGHLPQSGELILLLKQLQEDPEQFEAKEKLFDFFISCNSLKSLDDCYYESFEYFKPLFGYIITKKHINSSSYEVKNFVDILDRFLTKAKSTQTTSRDVIRIKLATLKEKFRMPQIYFRANDLNYEYRELSIYRKSYKHNIKNLELYRKTNSTYEYGVQRTMLDWSLYLYQSRNKPMSYFYATLNVHLWMTLYNSTERQQTLEVGGLQRLLEVGECLKLPQFVNVLNEARILAVVYLKSFRNAWEGYRDWITASTEHQEIYDEENEILEKYRLNNKRLFFTLYAQNFCEFGRDLAENVFYLGLKQNQDFFKIYSCNYKPESFLDCI
;
A
#
# COMPACT_ATOMS: atom_id res chain seq x y z
N MET A 1 -27.21 -24.28 41.90
CA MET A 1 -27.10 -22.90 41.38
C MET A 1 -25.63 -22.70 41.03
N GLU A 2 -25.23 -23.17 39.86
CA GLU A 2 -23.86 -23.10 39.38
C GLU A 2 -23.64 -21.76 38.70
N ILE A 3 -22.78 -20.93 39.30
CA ILE A 3 -22.31 -19.69 38.69
C ILE A 3 -21.20 -20.08 37.71
N VAL A 4 -21.57 -20.19 36.44
CA VAL A 4 -20.64 -20.30 35.33
C VAL A 4 -19.87 -18.98 35.23
N LEU A 5 -18.61 -18.99 35.69
CA LEU A 5 -17.62 -17.95 35.41
C LEU A 5 -17.35 -17.95 33.91
N ARG A 6 -17.97 -17.00 33.18
CA ARG A 6 -17.50 -16.63 31.85
C ARG A 6 -16.15 -15.94 32.00
N PRO A 7 -15.07 -16.38 31.33
CA PRO A 7 -13.85 -15.60 31.28
C PRO A 7 -14.14 -14.33 30.47
N THR A 8 -13.94 -13.18 31.12
CA THR A 8 -13.81 -11.88 30.48
C THR A 8 -12.77 -11.98 29.36
N LYS A 9 -13.20 -11.78 28.11
CA LYS A 9 -12.28 -11.60 26.97
C LYS A 9 -11.33 -10.46 27.35
N SER A 10 -10.04 -10.78 27.52
CA SER A 10 -9.02 -9.78 27.86
C SER A 10 -8.91 -8.76 26.71
N CYS A 11 -8.68 -7.49 27.06
CA CYS A 11 -8.34 -6.41 26.12
C CYS A 11 -7.23 -6.80 25.12
N GLU A 12 -6.37 -7.76 25.49
CA GLU A 12 -5.31 -8.32 24.64
C GLU A 12 -5.86 -9.00 23.38
N THR A 13 -7.04 -9.64 23.46
CA THR A 13 -7.66 -10.28 22.29
C THR A 13 -8.25 -9.27 21.31
N LEU A 14 -8.69 -8.09 21.77
CA LEU A 14 -9.20 -7.01 20.91
C LEU A 14 -8.06 -6.24 20.22
N PHE A 15 -6.95 -6.00 20.94
CA PHE A 15 -5.74 -5.41 20.35
C PHE A 15 -5.08 -6.36 19.34
N ALA A 16 -4.99 -7.67 19.64
CA ALA A 16 -4.43 -8.66 18.73
C ALA A 16 -5.34 -9.01 17.53
N HIS A 17 -6.67 -8.83 17.64
CA HIS A 17 -7.57 -8.98 16.48
C HIS A 17 -7.49 -7.79 15.52
N ASN A 18 -7.34 -6.57 16.03
CA ASN A 18 -7.29 -5.36 15.20
C ASN A 18 -5.94 -5.17 14.48
N ILE A 19 -4.87 -5.83 14.93
CA ILE A 19 -3.53 -5.79 14.31
C ILE A 19 -3.39 -6.83 13.17
N ARG A 20 -4.44 -7.59 12.84
CA ARG A 20 -4.42 -8.65 11.79
C ARG A 20 -4.76 -8.20 10.36
N LEU A 21 -4.79 -6.92 10.04
CA LEU A 21 -5.23 -6.46 8.71
C LEU A 21 -4.10 -5.76 7.93
N PHE A 22 -3.23 -6.57 7.31
CA PHE A 22 -2.31 -6.15 6.25
C PHE A 22 -2.76 -6.78 4.93
N SER A 23 -3.64 -6.09 4.19
CA SER A 23 -4.11 -6.60 2.90
C SER A 23 -3.04 -6.58 1.81
N PHE A 24 -1.91 -5.87 2.00
CA PHE A 24 -0.82 -5.80 1.00
C PHE A 24 0.35 -6.75 1.32
N LEU A 25 0.50 -7.24 2.57
CA LEU A 25 1.76 -7.84 3.06
C LEU A 25 1.61 -9.13 3.89
N ILE A 26 0.42 -9.50 4.38
CA ILE A 26 0.15 -10.89 4.86
C ILE A 26 0.35 -11.91 3.73
N ILE A 27 0.36 -11.44 2.48
CA ILE A 27 0.38 -12.25 1.28
C ILE A 27 1.81 -12.70 0.91
N LEU A 28 2.84 -11.92 1.26
CA LEU A 28 4.23 -12.34 1.11
C LEU A 28 4.65 -13.41 2.14
N ALA A 29 3.97 -13.48 3.28
CA ALA A 29 4.28 -14.45 4.34
C ALA A 29 3.82 -15.88 3.99
N ASN A 30 2.75 -16.07 3.20
CA ASN A 30 2.06 -17.37 3.02
C ASN A 30 2.19 -18.04 1.63
N VAL A 31 3.29 -17.82 0.90
CA VAL A 31 3.57 -18.56 -0.35
C VAL A 31 4.37 -19.83 -0.05
N SER A 32 3.79 -20.99 -0.36
CA SER A 32 4.46 -22.30 -0.42
C SER A 32 5.50 -22.33 -1.57
N PRO A 33 6.68 -22.96 -1.40
CA PRO A 33 7.77 -22.97 -2.40
C PRO A 33 7.49 -23.79 -3.68
N TYR A 34 6.33 -24.43 -3.83
CA TYR A 34 6.02 -25.28 -4.98
C TYR A 34 4.80 -24.77 -5.75
N ALA A 35 5.03 -23.98 -6.81
CA ALA A 35 4.06 -23.76 -7.87
C ALA A 35 4.74 -23.28 -9.18
N ALA A 36 5.03 -24.30 -10.00
CA ALA A 36 5.11 -24.37 -11.47
C ALA A 36 5.91 -23.34 -12.30
N GLU A 37 6.86 -23.90 -13.03
CA GLU A 37 7.55 -23.35 -14.19
C GLU A 37 6.57 -23.09 -15.35
N ALA A 38 6.73 -21.96 -16.03
CA ALA A 38 6.18 -21.75 -17.37
C ALA A 38 7.28 -21.16 -18.26
N GLN A 39 7.57 -21.87 -19.35
CA GLN A 39 8.67 -21.61 -20.28
C GLN A 39 8.47 -20.31 -21.07
N TYR A 40 9.55 -19.54 -21.19
CA TYR A 40 9.63 -18.25 -21.89
C TYR A 40 9.94 -18.41 -23.40
N ARG A 41 9.39 -17.51 -24.22
CA ARG A 41 9.98 -17.08 -25.51
C ARG A 41 10.06 -15.54 -25.52
N PRO A 42 11.20 -14.93 -25.91
CA PRO A 42 11.35 -13.48 -25.94
C PRO A 42 10.77 -12.87 -27.23
N TYR A 43 10.11 -11.71 -27.09
CA TYR A 43 9.74 -10.82 -28.18
C TYR A 43 10.56 -9.53 -28.05
N TYR A 44 11.27 -9.13 -29.11
CA TYR A 44 12.11 -7.93 -29.15
C TYR A 44 11.29 -6.67 -29.46
N PRO A 45 11.54 -5.51 -28.82
CA PRO A 45 11.01 -4.23 -29.28
C PRO A 45 12.04 -3.45 -30.13
N HIS A 46 11.54 -2.81 -31.17
CA HIS A 46 12.28 -1.87 -32.02
C HIS A 46 12.62 -0.56 -31.30
N GLN A 47 13.77 0.02 -31.68
CA GLN A 47 14.34 1.26 -31.16
C GLN A 47 13.82 2.56 -31.83
N HIS A 48 14.00 3.63 -31.05
CA HIS A 48 14.28 5.04 -31.39
C HIS A 48 13.12 6.04 -31.54
N ARG A 49 13.18 7.11 -30.71
CA ARG A 49 13.76 8.40 -31.13
C ARG A 49 14.10 9.33 -29.96
N ASN A 50 15.28 9.94 -30.05
CA ASN A 50 15.74 11.09 -29.27
C ASN A 50 14.98 12.37 -29.70
N ILE A 51 14.49 13.14 -28.74
CA ILE A 51 14.20 14.57 -28.88
C ILE A 51 14.72 15.27 -27.61
N SER A 52 15.63 16.22 -27.77
CA SER A 52 16.13 17.09 -26.69
C SER A 52 15.31 18.37 -26.58
N TYR A 53 15.11 18.80 -25.33
CA TYR A 53 14.54 20.04 -24.78
C TYR A 53 13.03 20.10 -24.43
N MET A 54 12.81 20.11 -23.09
CA MET A 54 11.83 20.89 -22.30
C MET A 54 10.36 20.45 -22.22
N HIS A 55 10.17 19.33 -21.52
CA HIS A 55 9.20 19.12 -20.42
C HIS A 55 9.29 17.62 -20.12
N ARG A 56 9.91 17.22 -19.01
CA ARG A 56 10.17 15.79 -18.74
C ARG A 56 8.92 15.10 -18.21
N LEU A 57 7.99 15.86 -17.64
CA LEU A 57 6.71 15.35 -17.15
C LEU A 57 5.70 15.25 -18.29
N SER A 58 5.04 14.10 -18.41
CA SER A 58 3.89 13.94 -19.29
C SER A 58 2.74 14.83 -18.85
N GLU A 59 1.86 15.24 -19.77
CA GLU A 59 0.67 16.03 -19.41
C GLU A 59 -0.25 15.29 -18.42
N PHE A 60 -0.31 13.95 -18.51
CA PHE A 60 -1.03 13.14 -17.54
C PHE A 60 -0.42 13.21 -16.13
N HIS A 61 0.91 13.25 -16.03
CA HIS A 61 1.61 13.43 -14.75
C HIS A 61 1.41 14.82 -14.16
N LYS A 62 1.51 15.85 -15.00
CA LYS A 62 1.21 17.23 -14.56
C LYS A 62 -0.24 17.36 -14.08
N GLN A 63 -1.19 16.79 -14.82
CA GLN A 63 -2.60 16.78 -14.41
C GLN A 63 -2.81 16.00 -13.10
N GLU A 64 -2.11 14.89 -12.91
CA GLU A 64 -2.23 14.12 -11.68
C GLU A 64 -1.61 14.84 -10.46
N LEU A 65 -0.52 15.61 -10.64
CA LEU A 65 -0.01 16.50 -9.59
C LEU A 65 -1.05 17.54 -9.16
N HIS A 66 -1.73 18.16 -10.14
CA HIS A 66 -2.83 19.08 -9.86
C HIS A 66 -3.97 18.39 -9.10
N ASN A 67 -4.38 17.20 -9.55
CA ASN A 67 -5.44 16.42 -8.90
C ASN A 67 -5.07 16.05 -7.46
N ILE A 68 -3.85 15.58 -7.22
CA ILE A 68 -3.36 15.22 -5.88
C ILE A 68 -3.32 16.46 -4.99
N ALA A 69 -2.83 17.59 -5.49
CA ALA A 69 -2.75 18.83 -4.72
C ALA A 69 -4.13 19.32 -4.28
N ILE A 70 -5.10 19.37 -5.20
CA ILE A 70 -6.49 19.74 -4.90
C ILE A 70 -7.12 18.76 -3.91
N ARG A 71 -6.94 17.46 -4.14
CA ARG A 71 -7.46 16.42 -3.24
C ARG A 71 -6.86 16.54 -1.85
N LEU A 72 -5.57 16.86 -1.74
CA LEU A 72 -4.91 17.07 -0.45
C LEU A 72 -5.44 18.28 0.28
N GLU A 73 -5.66 19.40 -0.41
CA GLU A 73 -6.28 20.59 0.18
C GLU A 73 -7.64 20.28 0.81
N HIS A 74 -8.43 19.40 0.19
CA HIS A 74 -9.71 18.94 0.76
C HIS A 74 -9.57 17.87 1.85
N SER A 75 -8.42 17.20 1.92
CA SER A 75 -8.14 16.09 2.82
C SER A 75 -7.53 16.53 4.16
N ILE A 76 -6.69 17.57 4.13
CA ILE A 76 -6.02 18.14 5.31
C ILE A 76 -6.88 19.20 6.00
N ASP A 77 -6.77 19.30 7.32
CA ASP A 77 -7.34 20.37 8.12
C ASP A 77 -6.30 21.49 8.32
N ALA A 78 -6.27 22.44 7.39
CA ALA A 78 -5.30 23.54 7.39
C ALA A 78 -5.47 24.51 8.59
N ASP A 79 -6.59 24.44 9.32
CA ASP A 79 -6.82 25.25 10.51
C ASP A 79 -6.09 24.68 11.74
N LYS A 80 -5.58 23.44 11.65
CA LYS A 80 -4.79 22.79 12.70
C LYS A 80 -3.32 23.08 12.50
N TYR A 81 -2.66 23.53 13.56
CA TYR A 81 -1.22 23.74 13.53
C TYR A 81 -0.47 22.41 13.60
N VAL A 82 0.34 22.15 12.58
CA VAL A 82 1.09 20.89 12.40
C VAL A 82 1.90 20.50 13.63
N CYS A 83 2.51 21.48 14.29
CA CYS A 83 3.44 21.22 15.39
C CYS A 83 2.74 20.95 16.74
N ASP A 84 1.43 21.23 16.85
CA ASP A 84 0.64 20.94 18.05
C ASP A 84 -0.06 19.57 17.97
N GLY A 85 -0.32 19.10 16.75
CA GLY A 85 -0.92 17.80 16.49
C GLY A 85 -0.97 17.52 14.99
N TYR A 86 0.02 16.78 14.49
CA TYR A 86 0.10 16.49 13.06
C TYR A 86 -1.02 15.57 12.59
N PHE A 87 -1.48 14.66 13.46
CA PHE A 87 -2.65 13.83 13.20
C PHE A 87 -3.90 14.67 12.93
N ASP A 88 -4.18 15.69 13.75
CA ASP A 88 -5.34 16.55 13.55
C ASP A 88 -5.24 17.30 12.22
N TYR A 89 -4.04 17.75 11.85
CA TYR A 89 -3.78 18.39 10.56
C TYR A 89 -4.00 17.43 9.36
N VAL A 90 -3.48 16.20 9.39
CA VAL A 90 -3.57 15.29 8.23
C VAL A 90 -4.87 14.48 8.17
N CYS A 91 -5.53 14.24 9.30
CA CYS A 91 -6.67 13.34 9.44
C CYS A 91 -7.94 14.05 9.93
N GLY A 92 -7.88 15.33 10.33
CA GLY A 92 -9.00 16.05 10.96
C GLY A 92 -10.27 16.14 10.12
N ARG A 93 -10.15 16.12 8.78
CA ARG A 93 -11.30 16.10 7.86
C ARG A 93 -11.85 14.70 7.57
N ASN A 94 -11.22 13.65 8.10
CA ASN A 94 -11.59 12.24 7.89
C ASN A 94 -11.77 11.86 6.41
N ARG A 95 -10.88 12.36 5.55
CA ARG A 95 -10.87 12.11 4.10
C ARG A 95 -9.47 11.74 3.59
N PRO A 96 -8.79 10.74 4.18
CA PRO A 96 -7.44 10.37 3.74
C PRO A 96 -7.44 9.94 2.27
N LEU A 97 -6.41 10.31 1.52
CA LEU A 97 -6.32 9.95 0.09
C LEU A 97 -5.89 8.49 -0.14
N PHE A 98 -5.37 7.86 0.92
CA PHE A 98 -4.89 6.49 0.95
C PHE A 98 -5.01 5.93 2.37
N SER A 99 -5.13 4.61 2.48
CA SER A 99 -5.03 3.87 3.74
C SER A 99 -4.10 2.67 3.54
N ILE A 100 -3.51 2.16 4.63
CA ILE A 100 -2.71 0.92 4.62
C ILE A 100 -3.54 -0.29 4.15
N LEU A 101 -4.87 -0.22 4.29
CA LEU A 101 -5.81 -1.23 3.82
C LEU A 101 -5.98 -1.25 2.27
N GLY A 102 -5.31 -0.34 1.56
CA GLY A 102 -5.40 -0.16 0.12
C GLY A 102 -6.23 1.07 -0.27
N HIS A 103 -6.20 1.46 -1.54
CA HIS A 103 -7.19 2.42 -2.04
C HIS A 103 -8.45 1.65 -2.42
N LEU A 104 -9.58 2.08 -1.87
CA LEU A 104 -10.85 1.88 -2.55
C LEU A 104 -10.82 2.76 -3.81
N PRO A 105 -10.97 2.19 -5.02
CA PRO A 105 -11.03 2.99 -6.23
C PRO A 105 -12.18 4.00 -6.11
N GLN A 106 -12.04 5.16 -6.73
CA GLN A 106 -13.14 6.13 -6.76
C GLN A 106 -14.30 5.55 -7.58
N SER A 107 -15.54 5.93 -7.27
CA SER A 107 -16.73 5.43 -8.00
C SER A 107 -16.61 5.63 -9.51
N GLY A 108 -16.08 6.77 -9.96
CA GLY A 108 -15.79 7.04 -11.37
C GLY A 108 -14.80 6.05 -12.02
N GLU A 109 -13.78 5.60 -11.29
CA GLU A 109 -12.83 4.60 -11.76
C GLU A 109 -13.49 3.22 -11.86
N LEU A 110 -14.31 2.84 -10.88
CA LEU A 110 -15.05 1.58 -10.91
C LEU A 110 -16.03 1.51 -12.08
N ILE A 111 -16.75 2.61 -12.34
CA ILE A 111 -17.65 2.74 -13.50
C ILE A 111 -16.86 2.54 -14.80
N LEU A 112 -15.73 3.21 -14.94
CA LEU A 112 -14.89 3.12 -16.14
C LEU A 112 -14.37 1.70 -16.34
N LEU A 113 -13.85 1.06 -15.30
CA LEU A 113 -13.32 -0.30 -15.37
C LEU A 113 -14.42 -1.32 -15.69
N LEU A 114 -15.60 -1.19 -15.06
CA LEU A 114 -16.73 -2.06 -15.34
C LEU A 114 -17.20 -1.92 -16.80
N LYS A 115 -17.29 -0.69 -17.30
CA LYS A 115 -17.61 -0.41 -18.70
C LYS A 115 -16.57 -1.03 -19.63
N GLN A 116 -15.28 -0.87 -19.34
CA GLN A 116 -14.21 -1.46 -20.15
C GLN A 116 -14.23 -2.98 -20.16
N LEU A 117 -14.66 -3.60 -19.05
CA LEU A 117 -14.86 -5.05 -18.95
C LEU A 117 -16.08 -5.47 -19.78
N GLN A 118 -17.18 -4.72 -19.71
CA GLN A 118 -18.40 -4.95 -20.50
C GLN A 118 -18.12 -4.91 -22.01
N GLU A 119 -17.35 -3.91 -22.45
CA GLU A 119 -16.96 -3.67 -23.84
C GLU A 119 -15.81 -4.57 -24.31
N ASP A 120 -15.21 -5.37 -23.42
CA ASP A 120 -14.13 -6.27 -23.82
C ASP A 120 -14.67 -7.42 -24.69
N PRO A 121 -14.09 -7.65 -25.90
CA PRO A 121 -14.59 -8.64 -26.84
C PRO A 121 -14.39 -10.08 -26.36
N GLU A 122 -13.47 -10.33 -25.41
CA GLU A 122 -13.24 -11.67 -24.86
C GLU A 122 -14.43 -12.05 -23.98
N GLN A 123 -15.21 -13.04 -24.41
CA GLN A 123 -16.36 -13.54 -23.67
C GLN A 123 -15.96 -14.72 -22.80
N PHE A 124 -16.30 -14.65 -21.52
CA PHE A 124 -15.98 -15.69 -20.57
C PHE A 124 -16.98 -15.65 -19.39
N GLU A 125 -17.39 -16.82 -18.90
CA GLU A 125 -18.49 -17.03 -17.94
C GLU A 125 -18.36 -16.18 -16.66
N ALA A 126 -17.14 -16.01 -16.15
CA ALA A 126 -16.93 -15.20 -14.94
C ALA A 126 -17.37 -13.73 -15.14
N LYS A 127 -17.23 -13.19 -16.36
CA LYS A 127 -17.70 -11.85 -16.71
C LYS A 127 -19.23 -11.76 -16.65
N GLU A 128 -19.93 -12.76 -17.18
CA GLU A 128 -21.39 -12.83 -17.11
C GLU A 128 -21.89 -12.92 -15.66
N LYS A 129 -21.23 -13.73 -14.83
CA LYS A 129 -21.52 -13.84 -13.39
C LYS A 129 -21.37 -12.52 -12.65
N LEU A 130 -20.35 -11.71 -12.97
CA LEU A 130 -20.22 -10.37 -12.42
C LEU A 130 -21.42 -9.50 -12.77
N PHE A 131 -21.83 -9.48 -14.05
CA PHE A 131 -22.95 -8.63 -14.49
C PHE A 131 -24.29 -9.08 -13.91
N ASP A 132 -24.53 -10.40 -13.80
CA ASP A 132 -25.72 -10.91 -13.10
C ASP A 132 -25.71 -10.55 -11.62
N PHE A 133 -24.54 -10.57 -10.97
CA PHE A 133 -24.39 -10.10 -9.59
C PHE A 133 -24.71 -8.61 -9.48
N PHE A 134 -24.11 -7.78 -10.34
CA PHE A 134 -24.34 -6.32 -10.37
C PHE A 134 -25.83 -6.00 -10.53
N ILE A 135 -26.51 -6.69 -11.45
CA ILE A 135 -27.96 -6.52 -11.67
C ILE A 135 -28.75 -6.95 -10.44
N SER A 136 -28.39 -8.07 -9.80
CA SER A 136 -29.03 -8.51 -8.57
C SER A 136 -28.83 -7.50 -7.43
N CYS A 137 -27.64 -6.93 -7.28
CA CYS A 137 -27.32 -5.93 -6.27
C CYS A 137 -28.15 -4.66 -6.48
N ASN A 138 -28.21 -4.16 -7.71
CA ASN A 138 -28.90 -2.92 -8.05
C ASN A 138 -30.43 -3.04 -7.91
N SER A 139 -30.96 -4.23 -7.64
CA SER A 139 -32.36 -4.42 -7.25
C SER A 139 -32.65 -4.08 -5.79
N LEU A 140 -31.63 -3.99 -4.93
CA LEU A 140 -31.76 -3.78 -3.48
C LEU A 140 -30.85 -2.70 -2.88
N LYS A 141 -29.77 -2.32 -3.55
CA LYS A 141 -28.78 -1.33 -3.08
C LYS A 141 -28.61 -0.18 -4.07
N SER A 142 -27.93 0.87 -3.62
CA SER A 142 -27.58 2.01 -4.48
C SER A 142 -26.60 1.58 -5.58
N LEU A 143 -26.55 2.33 -6.68
CA LEU A 143 -25.61 2.08 -7.76
C LEU A 143 -24.15 2.11 -7.27
N ASP A 144 -23.80 3.10 -6.43
CA ASP A 144 -22.47 3.23 -5.87
C ASP A 144 -22.08 2.00 -5.04
N ASP A 145 -22.96 1.54 -4.15
CA ASP A 145 -22.74 0.32 -3.36
C ASP A 145 -22.51 -0.89 -4.26
N CYS A 146 -23.25 -1.00 -5.37
CA CYS A 146 -23.12 -2.13 -6.29
C CYS A 146 -21.83 -2.07 -7.12
N TYR A 147 -21.33 -0.89 -7.47
CA TYR A 147 -19.99 -0.77 -8.06
C TYR A 147 -18.92 -1.26 -7.08
N TYR A 148 -19.00 -0.84 -5.83
CA TYR A 148 -18.05 -1.26 -4.78
C TYR A 148 -18.14 -2.76 -4.51
N GLU A 149 -19.33 -3.34 -4.36
CA GLU A 149 -19.47 -4.77 -4.08
C GLU A 149 -19.08 -5.63 -5.27
N SER A 150 -19.45 -5.24 -6.49
CA SER A 150 -18.99 -5.95 -7.69
C SER A 150 -17.47 -5.92 -7.78
N PHE A 151 -16.84 -4.78 -7.47
CA PHE A 151 -15.40 -4.71 -7.35
C PHE A 151 -14.88 -5.67 -6.28
N GLU A 152 -15.40 -5.62 -5.06
CA GLU A 152 -14.91 -6.43 -3.95
C GLU A 152 -15.01 -7.95 -4.17
N TYR A 153 -16.10 -8.43 -4.74
CA TYR A 153 -16.33 -9.86 -4.96
C TYR A 153 -15.69 -10.41 -6.24
N PHE A 154 -15.46 -9.54 -7.23
CA PHE A 154 -14.89 -9.94 -8.52
C PHE A 154 -13.58 -9.22 -8.85
N LYS A 155 -12.81 -8.78 -7.83
CA LYS A 155 -11.51 -8.08 -8.01
C LYS A 155 -10.60 -8.70 -9.08
N PRO A 156 -10.43 -10.04 -9.17
CA PRO A 156 -9.65 -10.66 -10.25
C PRO A 156 -10.06 -10.26 -11.67
N LEU A 157 -11.34 -10.01 -11.93
CA LEU A 157 -11.83 -9.53 -13.23
C LEU A 157 -11.41 -8.08 -13.51
N PHE A 158 -11.32 -7.26 -12.46
CA PHE A 158 -10.74 -5.93 -12.55
C PHE A 158 -9.23 -6.01 -12.74
N GLY A 159 -8.54 -6.93 -12.08
CA GLY A 159 -7.12 -7.23 -12.33
C GLY A 159 -6.84 -7.60 -13.79
N TYR A 160 -7.71 -8.42 -14.40
CA TYR A 160 -7.67 -8.74 -15.82
C TYR A 160 -7.77 -7.50 -16.71
N ILE A 161 -8.82 -6.69 -16.57
CA ILE A 161 -9.00 -5.56 -17.48
C ILE A 161 -7.92 -4.48 -17.27
N ILE A 162 -7.46 -4.32 -16.04
CA ILE A 162 -6.35 -3.43 -15.68
C ILE A 162 -5.05 -3.89 -16.35
N THR A 163 -4.68 -5.16 -16.19
CA THR A 163 -3.43 -5.68 -16.77
C THR A 163 -3.49 -5.83 -18.28
N LYS A 164 -4.68 -5.95 -18.86
CA LYS A 164 -4.89 -5.98 -20.31
C LYS A 164 -4.80 -4.59 -20.96
N LYS A 165 -5.36 -3.55 -20.34
CA LYS A 165 -5.53 -2.22 -20.97
C LYS A 165 -4.63 -1.12 -20.42
N HIS A 166 -4.16 -1.23 -19.18
CA HIS A 166 -3.52 -0.12 -18.45
C HIS A 166 -2.12 -0.41 -17.94
N ILE A 167 -1.75 -1.68 -17.78
CA ILE A 167 -0.41 -2.07 -17.29
C ILE A 167 0.31 -2.84 -18.38
N ASN A 168 1.40 -2.27 -18.87
CA ASN A 168 2.34 -2.94 -19.76
C ASN A 168 3.69 -3.10 -19.05
N SER A 169 4.48 -4.12 -19.41
CA SER A 169 5.82 -4.35 -18.87
C SER A 169 6.77 -3.16 -19.08
N SER A 170 6.51 -2.34 -20.10
CA SER A 170 7.24 -1.10 -20.41
C SER A 170 6.61 0.17 -19.83
N SER A 171 5.51 0.07 -19.07
CA SER A 171 4.88 1.24 -18.43
C SER A 171 5.81 1.88 -17.40
N TYR A 172 5.69 3.19 -17.27
CA TYR A 172 6.50 3.99 -16.34
C TYR A 172 6.30 3.53 -14.88
N GLU A 173 5.09 3.15 -14.52
CA GLU A 173 4.71 2.67 -13.19
C GLU A 173 5.37 1.33 -12.85
N VAL A 174 5.37 0.38 -13.80
CA VAL A 174 6.04 -0.91 -13.62
C VAL A 174 7.54 -0.71 -13.47
N LYS A 175 8.13 0.16 -14.30
CA LYS A 175 9.56 0.48 -14.22
C LYS A 175 9.91 1.07 -12.84
N ASN A 176 9.21 2.12 -12.42
CA ASN A 176 9.46 2.78 -11.13
C ASN A 176 9.34 1.81 -9.96
N PHE A 177 8.32 0.96 -9.96
CA PHE A 177 8.20 -0.03 -8.91
C PHE A 177 9.35 -1.03 -8.89
N VAL A 178 9.69 -1.61 -10.04
CA VAL A 178 10.77 -2.59 -10.12
C VAL A 178 12.09 -1.95 -9.67
N ASP A 179 12.31 -0.68 -10.01
CA ASP A 179 13.47 0.09 -9.59
C ASP A 179 13.48 0.34 -8.07
N ILE A 180 12.34 0.71 -7.47
CA ILE A 180 12.21 0.85 -6.01
C ILE A 180 12.44 -0.49 -5.31
N LEU A 181 11.85 -1.56 -5.82
CA LEU A 181 11.99 -2.91 -5.27
C LEU A 181 13.44 -3.38 -5.35
N ASP A 182 14.14 -3.11 -6.44
CA ASP A 182 15.55 -3.46 -6.60
C ASP A 182 16.47 -2.69 -5.64
N ARG A 183 16.24 -1.37 -5.51
CA ARG A 183 16.95 -0.53 -4.53
C ARG A 183 16.70 -1.02 -3.10
N PHE A 184 15.44 -1.32 -2.77
CA PHE A 184 15.06 -1.90 -1.48
C PHE A 184 15.80 -3.23 -1.23
N LEU A 185 15.76 -4.17 -2.17
CA LEU A 185 16.40 -5.47 -2.03
C LEU A 185 17.92 -5.36 -1.86
N THR A 186 18.55 -4.42 -2.57
CA THR A 186 19.98 -4.16 -2.48
C THR A 186 20.35 -3.59 -1.10
N LYS A 187 19.64 -2.56 -0.63
CA LYS A 187 19.85 -1.95 0.69
C LYS A 187 19.51 -2.91 1.85
N ALA A 188 18.47 -3.71 1.70
CA ALA A 188 18.12 -4.77 2.64
C ALA A 188 19.18 -5.89 2.67
N LYS A 189 19.86 -6.17 1.55
CA LYS A 189 20.94 -7.17 1.52
C LYS A 189 22.21 -6.69 2.22
N SER A 190 22.55 -5.39 2.11
CA SER A 190 23.74 -4.83 2.76
C SER A 190 23.62 -4.74 4.27
N THR A 191 22.40 -4.79 4.81
CA THR A 191 22.15 -4.79 6.25
C THR A 191 22.31 -6.22 6.79
N GLN A 192 23.27 -6.46 7.69
CA GLN A 192 23.63 -7.81 8.16
C GLN A 192 22.44 -8.58 8.76
N THR A 193 21.59 -7.89 9.52
CA THR A 193 20.40 -8.44 10.20
C THR A 193 19.34 -8.96 9.24
N THR A 194 19.27 -8.44 8.02
CA THR A 194 18.23 -8.76 7.02
C THR A 194 18.77 -9.58 5.85
N SER A 195 20.09 -9.88 5.83
CA SER A 195 20.77 -10.54 4.72
C SER A 195 20.19 -11.94 4.38
N ARG A 196 19.65 -12.67 5.36
CA ARG A 196 19.03 -13.99 5.18
C ARG A 196 17.51 -14.01 5.42
N ASP A 197 16.88 -12.84 5.50
CA ASP A 197 15.46 -12.76 5.79
C ASP A 197 14.60 -13.38 4.66
N VAL A 198 13.58 -14.15 5.05
CA VAL A 198 12.69 -14.89 4.14
C VAL A 198 11.87 -13.94 3.26
N ILE A 199 11.40 -12.81 3.79
CA ILE A 199 10.64 -11.81 3.03
C ILE A 199 11.53 -11.23 1.94
N ARG A 200 12.77 -10.88 2.25
CA ARG A 200 13.75 -10.38 1.26
C ARG A 200 13.96 -11.39 0.13
N ILE A 201 14.19 -12.67 0.47
CA ILE A 201 14.40 -13.74 -0.52
C ILE A 201 13.16 -13.91 -1.40
N LYS A 202 11.96 -13.95 -0.80
CA LYS A 202 10.70 -14.07 -1.54
C LYS A 202 10.46 -12.90 -2.50
N LEU A 203 10.69 -11.67 -2.04
CA LEU A 203 10.57 -10.49 -2.88
C LEU A 203 11.55 -10.51 -4.06
N ALA A 204 12.77 -10.99 -3.84
CA ALA A 204 13.75 -11.19 -4.92
C ALA A 204 13.25 -12.21 -5.97
N THR A 205 12.61 -13.31 -5.54
CA THR A 205 12.02 -14.29 -6.44
C THR A 205 10.79 -13.76 -7.19
N LEU A 206 9.96 -12.93 -6.54
CA LEU A 206 8.76 -12.35 -7.16
C LEU A 206 9.07 -11.16 -8.08
N LYS A 207 10.26 -10.55 -7.98
CA LYS A 207 10.67 -9.37 -8.75
C LYS A 207 10.36 -9.50 -10.26
N GLU A 208 10.75 -10.62 -10.87
CA GLU A 208 10.52 -10.83 -12.31
C GLU A 208 9.04 -11.07 -12.63
N LYS A 209 8.26 -11.64 -11.70
CA LYS A 209 6.83 -11.86 -11.87
C LYS A 209 6.05 -10.55 -11.91
N PHE A 210 6.50 -9.52 -11.18
CA PHE A 210 5.88 -8.19 -11.19
C PHE A 210 6.00 -7.46 -12.54
N ARG A 211 6.94 -7.87 -13.41
CA ARG A 211 7.10 -7.29 -14.76
C ARG A 211 6.02 -7.75 -15.74
N MET A 212 5.36 -8.87 -15.48
CA MET A 212 4.36 -9.45 -16.37
C MET A 212 3.10 -9.88 -15.60
N PRO A 213 2.39 -8.95 -14.93
CA PRO A 213 1.23 -9.30 -14.11
C PRO A 213 0.09 -9.93 -14.92
N GLN A 214 0.00 -9.68 -16.23
CA GLN A 214 -1.01 -10.25 -17.13
C GLN A 214 -1.01 -11.78 -17.18
N ILE A 215 0.09 -12.45 -16.83
CA ILE A 215 0.13 -13.92 -16.82
C ILE A 215 -0.76 -14.50 -15.72
N TYR A 216 -1.09 -13.71 -14.70
CA TYR A 216 -1.92 -14.11 -13.56
C TYR A 216 -3.40 -13.82 -13.78
N PHE A 217 -3.78 -13.15 -14.87
CA PHE A 217 -5.16 -12.79 -15.16
C PHE A 217 -5.49 -13.17 -16.60
N ARG A 218 -5.70 -14.46 -16.86
CA ARG A 218 -6.16 -14.95 -18.16
C ARG A 218 -7.63 -15.32 -18.07
N ALA A 219 -8.39 -15.10 -19.14
CA ALA A 219 -9.83 -15.38 -19.14
C ALA A 219 -10.15 -16.85 -18.78
N ASN A 220 -9.36 -17.80 -19.27
CA ASN A 220 -9.53 -19.22 -18.94
C ASN A 220 -9.31 -19.51 -17.45
N ASP A 221 -8.28 -18.90 -16.84
CA ASP A 221 -7.99 -19.08 -15.41
C ASP A 221 -9.09 -18.46 -14.55
N LEU A 222 -9.65 -17.32 -14.99
CA LEU A 222 -10.77 -16.66 -14.32
C LEU A 222 -12.08 -17.45 -14.46
N ASN A 223 -12.34 -18.07 -15.61
CA ASN A 223 -13.46 -19.00 -15.74
C ASN A 223 -13.31 -20.18 -14.79
N TYR A 224 -12.10 -20.75 -14.71
CA TYR A 224 -11.84 -21.84 -13.80
C TYR A 224 -12.04 -21.43 -12.33
N GLU A 225 -11.50 -20.27 -11.94
CA GLU A 225 -11.71 -19.67 -10.61
C GLU A 225 -13.20 -19.63 -10.27
N TYR A 226 -14.01 -18.95 -11.09
CA TYR A 226 -15.43 -18.73 -10.80
C TYR A 226 -16.36 -19.85 -11.25
N ARG A 227 -15.85 -21.01 -11.70
CA ARG A 227 -16.68 -22.09 -12.28
C ARG A 227 -17.74 -22.60 -11.31
N GLU A 228 -17.34 -22.90 -10.08
CA GLU A 228 -18.23 -23.49 -9.05
C GLU A 228 -19.24 -22.48 -8.47
N LEU A 229 -19.03 -21.18 -8.72
CA LEU A 229 -19.88 -20.13 -8.19
C LEU A 229 -21.16 -20.00 -9.03
N SER A 230 -22.31 -20.21 -8.41
CA SER A 230 -23.62 -19.91 -9.03
C SER A 230 -24.10 -18.53 -8.61
N ILE A 231 -24.36 -17.67 -9.60
CA ILE A 231 -24.92 -16.32 -9.41
C ILE A 231 -26.32 -16.26 -10.01
N TYR A 232 -27.28 -15.77 -9.24
CA TYR A 232 -28.66 -15.64 -9.66
C TYR A 232 -29.06 -14.17 -9.77
N ARG A 233 -29.38 -13.73 -10.99
CA ARG A 233 -29.74 -12.34 -11.30
C ARG A 233 -30.86 -11.73 -10.44
N LYS A 234 -31.73 -12.56 -9.87
CA LYS A 234 -32.88 -12.14 -9.04
C LYS A 234 -32.68 -12.32 -7.53
N SER A 235 -31.52 -12.78 -7.06
CA SER A 235 -31.33 -13.18 -5.66
C SER A 235 -30.02 -12.66 -5.05
N TYR A 236 -29.98 -11.36 -4.77
CA TYR A 236 -28.80 -10.71 -4.17
C TYR A 236 -28.36 -11.35 -2.84
N LYS A 237 -29.28 -11.57 -1.89
CA LYS A 237 -28.94 -12.14 -0.57
C LYS A 237 -28.30 -13.53 -0.68
N HIS A 238 -28.78 -14.33 -1.63
CA HIS A 238 -28.20 -15.65 -1.88
C HIS A 238 -26.81 -15.53 -2.51
N ASN A 239 -26.65 -14.63 -3.48
CA ASN A 239 -25.36 -14.39 -4.14
C ASN A 239 -24.29 -13.95 -3.14
N ILE A 240 -24.60 -13.02 -2.22
CA ILE A 240 -23.67 -12.58 -1.17
C ILE A 240 -23.21 -13.75 -0.31
N LYS A 241 -24.15 -14.58 0.17
CA LYS A 241 -23.80 -15.74 1.01
C LYS A 241 -22.89 -16.74 0.25
N ASN A 242 -23.19 -16.99 -1.02
CA ASN A 242 -22.36 -17.87 -1.85
C ASN A 242 -20.98 -17.28 -2.10
N LEU A 243 -20.91 -15.99 -2.41
CA LEU A 243 -19.65 -15.28 -2.65
C LEU A 243 -18.76 -15.23 -1.40
N GLU A 244 -19.33 -14.96 -0.22
CA GLU A 244 -18.59 -14.97 1.04
C GLU A 244 -18.05 -16.35 1.38
N LEU A 245 -18.83 -17.42 1.14
CA LEU A 245 -18.37 -18.79 1.32
C LEU A 245 -17.25 -19.12 0.33
N TYR A 246 -17.49 -18.87 -0.95
CA TYR A 246 -16.55 -19.13 -2.04
C TYR A 246 -15.20 -18.45 -1.81
N ARG A 247 -15.19 -17.17 -1.41
CA ARG A 247 -13.94 -16.45 -1.10
C ARG A 247 -13.15 -17.19 -0.03
N LYS A 248 -13.79 -17.58 1.07
CA LYS A 248 -13.13 -18.24 2.21
C LYS A 248 -12.56 -19.62 1.88
N THR A 249 -13.20 -20.37 0.99
CA THR A 249 -12.88 -21.79 0.81
C THR A 249 -12.22 -22.13 -0.52
N ASN A 250 -12.54 -21.39 -1.58
CA ASN A 250 -12.25 -21.80 -2.96
C ASN A 250 -11.44 -20.79 -3.77
N SER A 251 -11.41 -19.51 -3.37
CA SER A 251 -10.76 -18.50 -4.20
C SER A 251 -9.23 -18.56 -4.12
N THR A 252 -8.58 -18.67 -5.28
CA THR A 252 -7.12 -18.65 -5.37
C THR A 252 -6.54 -17.24 -5.18
N TYR A 253 -7.38 -16.21 -5.27
CA TYR A 253 -6.98 -14.80 -5.13
C TYR A 253 -7.17 -14.24 -3.73
N GLU A 254 -7.50 -15.05 -2.72
CA GLU A 254 -7.51 -14.60 -1.32
C GLU A 254 -6.15 -14.75 -0.64
N TYR A 255 -5.28 -15.63 -1.14
CA TYR A 255 -3.96 -15.90 -0.56
C TYR A 255 -2.89 -16.15 -1.64
N GLY A 256 -1.62 -16.11 -1.23
CA GLY A 256 -0.50 -16.53 -2.08
C GLY A 256 -0.15 -15.59 -3.25
N VAL A 257 0.46 -16.14 -4.30
CA VAL A 257 1.03 -15.33 -5.40
C VAL A 257 -0.05 -14.60 -6.19
N GLN A 258 -1.19 -15.25 -6.44
CA GLN A 258 -2.31 -14.67 -7.19
C GLN A 258 -2.88 -13.43 -6.48
N ARG A 259 -3.11 -13.53 -5.16
CA ARG A 259 -3.48 -12.39 -4.33
C ARG A 259 -2.43 -11.27 -4.39
N THR A 260 -1.15 -11.62 -4.32
CA THR A 260 -0.04 -10.64 -4.38
C THR A 260 -0.06 -9.89 -5.70
N MET A 261 -0.24 -10.60 -6.81
CA MET A 261 -0.26 -10.03 -8.15
C MET A 261 -1.52 -9.20 -8.40
N LEU A 262 -2.63 -9.53 -7.74
CA LEU A 262 -3.87 -8.76 -7.79
C LEU A 262 -3.70 -7.42 -7.10
N ASP A 263 -3.27 -7.43 -5.84
CA ASP A 263 -3.05 -6.17 -5.09
C ASP A 263 -1.97 -5.31 -5.74
N TRP A 264 -0.94 -5.96 -6.30
CA TRP A 264 0.08 -5.32 -7.11
C TRP A 264 -0.50 -4.57 -8.32
N SER A 265 -1.33 -5.26 -9.10
CA SER A 265 -1.93 -4.69 -10.31
C SER A 265 -2.90 -3.55 -9.96
N LEU A 266 -3.66 -3.68 -8.88
CA LEU A 266 -4.52 -2.63 -8.38
C LEU A 266 -3.71 -1.40 -7.93
N TYR A 267 -2.65 -1.62 -7.16
CA TYR A 267 -1.75 -0.55 -6.71
C TYR A 267 -1.13 0.19 -7.89
N LEU A 268 -0.59 -0.54 -8.88
CA LEU A 268 -0.02 0.06 -10.09
C LEU A 268 -1.02 0.97 -10.80
N TYR A 269 -2.24 0.47 -11.01
CA TYR A 269 -3.31 1.22 -11.66
C TYR A 269 -3.65 2.51 -10.90
N GLN A 270 -3.70 2.44 -9.57
CA GLN A 270 -4.01 3.57 -8.70
C GLN A 270 -2.83 4.57 -8.57
N SER A 271 -1.59 4.10 -8.76
CA SER A 271 -0.37 4.90 -8.71
C SER A 271 0.03 5.52 -10.06
N ARG A 272 -0.78 5.37 -11.11
CA ARG A 272 -0.46 5.88 -12.44
C ARG A 272 -0.21 7.38 -12.43
N ASN A 273 0.88 7.77 -13.10
CA ASN A 273 1.32 9.16 -13.19
C ASN A 273 1.53 9.88 -11.83
N LYS A 274 1.73 9.13 -10.73
CA LYS A 274 2.00 9.75 -9.42
C LYS A 274 3.49 10.05 -9.24
N PRO A 275 3.84 11.10 -8.47
CA PRO A 275 5.23 11.48 -8.24
C PRO A 275 5.97 10.47 -7.38
N MET A 276 7.30 10.53 -7.39
CA MET A 276 8.10 9.56 -6.63
C MET A 276 7.97 9.71 -5.10
N SER A 277 7.62 10.93 -4.64
CA SER A 277 7.22 11.20 -3.26
C SER A 277 6.01 10.36 -2.81
N TYR A 278 5.14 9.95 -3.73
CA TYR A 278 4.02 9.04 -3.46
C TYR A 278 4.49 7.60 -3.23
N PHE A 279 5.30 7.05 -4.13
CA PHE A 279 5.74 5.66 -4.05
C PHE A 279 6.63 5.42 -2.82
N TYR A 280 7.48 6.38 -2.47
CA TYR A 280 8.30 6.25 -1.27
C TYR A 280 7.46 6.35 0.01
N ALA A 281 6.45 7.22 0.06
CA ALA A 281 5.58 7.39 1.23
C ALA A 281 4.56 6.26 1.44
N THR A 282 4.22 5.54 0.36
CA THR A 282 3.27 4.42 0.38
C THR A 282 4.02 3.10 0.25
N LEU A 283 4.38 2.67 -0.95
CA LEU A 283 5.03 1.38 -1.20
C LEU A 283 6.34 1.15 -0.41
N ASN A 284 7.32 2.05 -0.50
CA ASN A 284 8.67 1.77 0.04
C ASN A 284 8.65 1.62 1.57
N VAL A 285 7.92 2.50 2.23
CA VAL A 285 7.60 2.44 3.67
C VAL A 285 7.06 1.06 4.06
N HIS A 286 6.12 0.52 3.29
CA HIS A 286 5.50 -0.78 3.56
C HIS A 286 6.45 -1.97 3.34
N LEU A 287 7.31 -1.90 2.32
CA LEU A 287 8.36 -2.91 2.13
C LEU A 287 9.27 -3.01 3.36
N TRP A 288 9.71 -1.87 3.89
CA TRP A 288 10.50 -1.83 5.13
C TRP A 288 9.71 -2.29 6.35
N MET A 289 8.44 -1.91 6.49
CA MET A 289 7.60 -2.35 7.61
C MET A 289 7.49 -3.87 7.67
N THR A 290 7.34 -4.51 6.52
CA THR A 290 7.24 -5.98 6.45
C THR A 290 8.53 -6.64 6.89
N LEU A 291 9.65 -6.15 6.36
CA LEU A 291 10.97 -6.66 6.67
C LEU A 291 11.27 -6.49 8.16
N TYR A 292 11.11 -5.28 8.70
CA TYR A 292 11.38 -5.01 10.11
C TYR A 292 10.39 -5.68 11.04
N ASN A 293 9.11 -5.82 10.67
CA ASN A 293 8.16 -6.58 11.49
C ASN A 293 8.59 -8.05 11.64
N SER A 294 9.16 -8.65 10.59
CA SER A 294 9.77 -9.99 10.66
C SER A 294 11.02 -9.98 11.54
N THR A 295 11.99 -9.11 11.23
CA THR A 295 13.31 -9.16 11.89
C THR A 295 13.29 -8.68 13.34
N GLU A 296 12.54 -7.64 13.69
CA GLU A 296 12.47 -7.14 15.08
C GLU A 296 11.80 -8.14 16.00
N ARG A 297 10.79 -8.88 15.51
CA ARG A 297 10.18 -9.97 16.28
C ARG A 297 11.16 -11.10 16.50
N GLN A 298 11.87 -11.52 15.45
CA GLN A 298 12.89 -12.55 15.59
C GLN A 298 13.98 -12.13 16.59
N GLN A 299 14.50 -10.91 16.47
CA GLN A 299 15.51 -10.36 17.38
C GLN A 299 15.00 -10.29 18.83
N THR A 300 13.71 -10.00 19.04
CA THR A 300 13.13 -9.97 20.40
C THR A 300 13.15 -11.35 21.06
N LEU A 301 13.13 -12.43 20.27
CA LEU A 301 13.18 -13.81 20.76
C LEU A 301 14.61 -14.31 21.02
N GLU A 302 15.64 -13.58 20.57
CA GLU A 302 17.05 -13.91 20.82
C GLU A 302 17.47 -13.57 22.26
N VAL A 303 18.57 -14.17 22.73
CA VAL A 303 19.10 -13.92 24.08
C VAL A 303 19.47 -12.45 24.23
N GLY A 304 18.86 -11.76 25.20
CA GLY A 304 19.03 -10.31 25.41
C GLY A 304 18.19 -9.41 24.51
N GLY A 305 17.43 -9.98 23.56
CA GLY A 305 16.59 -9.24 22.62
C GLY A 305 15.47 -8.42 23.26
N LEU A 306 14.80 -8.99 24.27
CA LEU A 306 13.78 -8.28 25.04
C LEU A 306 14.38 -7.12 25.85
N GLN A 307 15.55 -7.34 26.46
CA GLN A 307 16.24 -6.30 27.22
C GLN A 307 16.63 -5.12 26.32
N ARG A 308 17.21 -5.40 25.15
CA ARG A 308 17.47 -4.39 24.11
C ARG A 308 16.20 -3.62 23.74
N LEU A 309 15.08 -4.31 23.53
CA LEU A 309 13.82 -3.66 23.16
C LEU A 309 13.30 -2.73 24.26
N LEU A 310 13.47 -3.11 25.53
CA LEU A 310 13.11 -2.26 26.68
C LEU A 310 13.99 -1.01 26.73
N GLU A 311 15.30 -1.17 26.60
CA GLU A 311 16.27 -0.05 26.57
C GLU A 311 15.98 0.93 25.42
N VAL A 312 15.63 0.41 24.24
CA VAL A 312 15.20 1.23 23.11
C VAL A 312 13.90 1.99 23.42
N GLY A 313 12.93 1.32 24.06
CA GLY A 313 11.67 1.95 24.46
C GLY A 313 11.86 3.10 25.47
N GLU A 314 12.77 2.90 26.43
CA GLU A 314 13.17 3.94 27.39
C GLU A 314 13.90 5.10 26.71
N CYS A 315 14.86 4.80 25.83
CA CYS A 315 15.61 5.80 25.07
C CYS A 315 14.68 6.66 24.20
N LEU A 316 13.72 6.02 23.52
CA LEU A 316 12.71 6.71 22.70
C LEU A 316 11.68 7.49 23.53
N LYS A 317 11.72 7.39 24.88
CA LYS A 317 10.76 8.00 25.79
C LYS A 317 9.30 7.67 25.40
N LEU A 318 9.04 6.43 25.00
CA LEU A 318 7.70 6.03 24.58
C LEU A 318 6.70 6.20 25.74
N PRO A 319 5.44 6.57 25.46
CA PRO A 319 4.43 6.71 26.51
C PRO A 319 4.24 5.41 27.30
N GLN A 320 3.80 5.52 28.55
CA GLN A 320 3.59 4.37 29.42
C GLN A 320 2.71 3.29 28.79
N PHE A 321 1.63 3.65 28.10
CA PHE A 321 0.74 2.68 27.44
C PHE A 321 1.44 1.87 26.34
N VAL A 322 2.42 2.46 25.65
CA VAL A 322 3.28 1.75 24.70
C VAL A 322 4.27 0.88 25.45
N ASN A 323 4.85 1.40 26.54
CA ASN A 323 5.83 0.67 27.35
C ASN A 323 5.25 -0.54 28.10
N VAL A 324 3.95 -0.59 28.41
CA VAL A 324 3.33 -1.78 29.02
C VAL A 324 3.21 -2.94 28.02
N LEU A 325 3.12 -2.66 26.72
CA LEU A 325 2.87 -3.67 25.69
C LEU A 325 4.11 -3.89 24.82
N ASN A 326 4.74 -5.07 24.94
CA ASN A 326 5.86 -5.47 24.07
C ASN A 326 5.54 -5.29 22.58
N GLU A 327 4.31 -5.63 22.20
CA GLU A 327 3.82 -5.50 20.82
C GLU A 327 3.82 -4.04 20.33
N ALA A 328 3.38 -3.09 21.17
CA ALA A 328 3.38 -1.68 20.83
C ALA A 328 4.81 -1.12 20.72
N ARG A 329 5.74 -1.59 21.56
CA ARG A 329 7.17 -1.24 21.46
C ARG A 329 7.81 -1.77 20.18
N ILE A 330 7.54 -3.04 19.81
CA ILE A 330 8.02 -3.61 18.55
C ILE A 330 7.49 -2.77 17.38
N LEU A 331 6.19 -2.45 17.37
CA LEU A 331 5.62 -1.62 16.32
C LEU A 331 6.30 -0.24 16.27
N ALA A 332 6.47 0.47 17.38
CA ALA A 332 7.16 1.75 17.42
C ALA A 332 8.55 1.71 16.75
N VAL A 333 9.34 0.69 17.09
CA VAL A 333 10.67 0.46 16.48
C VAL A 333 10.57 0.17 14.98
N VAL A 334 9.65 -0.71 14.57
CA VAL A 334 9.42 -1.04 13.15
C VAL A 334 9.05 0.21 12.36
N TYR A 335 8.08 0.99 12.82
CA TYR A 335 7.60 2.20 12.13
C TYR A 335 8.69 3.27 12.03
N LEU A 336 9.47 3.47 13.10
CA LEU A 336 10.61 4.37 13.10
C LEU A 336 11.67 3.96 12.08
N LYS A 337 12.11 2.69 12.10
CA LYS A 337 13.10 2.14 11.16
C LYS A 337 12.63 2.26 9.71
N SER A 338 11.36 1.93 9.46
CA SER A 338 10.77 1.98 8.13
C SER A 338 10.67 3.39 7.58
N PHE A 339 10.23 4.35 8.41
CA PHE A 339 10.19 5.75 8.01
C PHE A 339 11.59 6.27 7.67
N ARG A 340 12.59 6.03 8.52
CA ARG A 340 13.97 6.48 8.31
C ARG A 340 14.52 5.97 6.98
N ASN A 341 14.36 4.67 6.71
CA ASN A 341 14.86 4.07 5.48
C ASN A 341 14.13 4.56 4.23
N ALA A 342 12.81 4.77 4.31
CA ALA A 342 12.05 5.26 3.17
C ALA A 342 12.32 6.74 2.88
N TRP A 343 12.45 7.57 3.92
CA TRP A 343 12.84 8.96 3.76
C TRP A 343 14.24 9.09 3.17
N GLU A 344 15.20 8.34 3.71
CA GLU A 344 16.56 8.29 3.18
C GLU A 344 16.56 7.81 1.73
N GLY A 345 15.86 6.71 1.43
CA GLY A 345 15.75 6.19 0.06
C GLY A 345 15.13 7.18 -0.92
N TYR A 346 14.18 8.01 -0.47
CA TYR A 346 13.61 9.07 -1.29
C TYR A 346 14.62 10.19 -1.55
N ARG A 347 15.36 10.63 -0.52
CA ARG A 347 16.43 11.62 -0.69
C ARG A 347 17.53 11.11 -1.62
N ASP A 348 17.94 9.86 -1.46
CA ASP A 348 18.93 9.21 -2.31
C ASP A 348 18.45 9.17 -3.77
N TRP A 349 17.16 8.91 -4.00
CA TRP A 349 16.58 8.92 -5.34
C TRP A 349 16.68 10.31 -5.99
N ILE A 350 16.30 11.38 -5.27
CA ILE A 350 16.37 12.77 -5.78
C ILE A 350 17.78 13.09 -6.27
N THR A 351 18.80 12.69 -5.52
CA THR A 351 20.21 13.00 -5.83
C THR A 351 20.91 11.96 -6.72
N ALA A 352 20.24 10.87 -7.08
CA ALA A 352 20.88 9.76 -7.80
C ALA A 352 21.25 10.10 -9.25
N SER A 353 20.57 11.08 -9.86
CA SER A 353 20.85 11.54 -11.23
C SER A 353 20.35 12.97 -11.44
N THR A 354 20.91 13.67 -12.42
CA THR A 354 20.41 14.99 -12.86
C THR A 354 18.97 14.91 -13.36
N GLU A 355 18.60 13.80 -14.01
CA GLU A 355 17.22 13.55 -14.45
C GLU A 355 16.23 13.53 -13.29
N HIS A 356 16.54 12.83 -12.18
CA HIS A 356 15.65 12.78 -11.03
C HIS A 356 15.52 14.14 -10.34
N GLN A 357 16.62 14.89 -10.27
CA GLN A 357 16.60 16.24 -9.73
C GLN A 357 15.72 17.17 -10.58
N GLU A 358 15.87 17.15 -11.91
CA GLU A 358 15.04 17.96 -12.81
C GLU A 358 13.55 17.59 -12.72
N ILE A 359 13.21 16.29 -12.62
CA ILE A 359 11.83 15.84 -12.37
C ILE A 359 11.32 16.41 -11.04
N TYR A 360 12.11 16.27 -9.96
CA TYR A 360 11.74 16.76 -8.64
C TYR A 360 11.51 18.28 -8.63
N ASP A 361 12.34 19.05 -9.34
CA ASP A 361 12.24 20.50 -9.45
C ASP A 361 11.00 20.91 -10.27
N GLU A 362 10.77 20.30 -11.44
CA GLU A 362 9.57 20.56 -12.28
C GLU A 362 8.27 20.22 -11.52
N GLU A 363 8.24 19.11 -10.77
CA GLU A 363 7.11 18.74 -9.91
C GLU A 363 6.88 19.78 -8.81
N ASN A 364 7.94 20.33 -8.20
CA ASN A 364 7.81 21.35 -7.16
C ASN A 364 7.27 22.68 -7.70
N GLU A 365 7.67 23.11 -8.90
CA GLU A 365 7.12 24.31 -9.54
C GLU A 365 5.59 24.23 -9.72
N ILE A 366 5.08 23.04 -10.02
CA ILE A 366 3.63 22.79 -10.13
C ILE A 366 2.96 22.82 -8.75
N LEU A 367 3.54 22.11 -7.78
CA LEU A 367 3.00 21.99 -6.41
C LEU A 367 3.04 23.31 -5.62
N GLU A 368 3.99 24.19 -5.91
CA GLU A 368 4.15 25.47 -5.23
C GLU A 368 2.90 26.36 -5.37
N LYS A 369 2.20 26.27 -6.50
CA LYS A 369 0.90 26.96 -6.73
C LYS A 369 -0.15 26.62 -5.68
N TYR A 370 -0.02 25.46 -5.02
CA TYR A 370 -0.90 24.97 -3.97
C TYR A 370 -0.26 25.08 -2.57
N ARG A 371 0.85 25.81 -2.43
CA ARG A 371 1.67 25.85 -1.19
C ARG A 371 2.15 24.47 -0.76
N LEU A 372 2.33 23.56 -1.72
CA LEU A 372 2.87 22.22 -1.50
C LEU A 372 4.27 22.12 -2.12
N ASN A 373 4.98 21.08 -1.73
CA ASN A 373 6.15 20.59 -2.43
C ASN A 373 6.22 19.08 -2.23
N ASN A 374 7.10 18.42 -2.98
CA ASN A 374 7.25 16.97 -2.95
C ASN A 374 7.58 16.40 -1.58
N LYS A 375 8.32 17.13 -0.73
CA LYS A 375 8.63 16.70 0.64
C LYS A 375 7.41 16.79 1.56
N ARG A 376 6.62 17.87 1.45
CA ARG A 376 5.31 17.99 2.12
C ARG A 376 4.38 16.87 1.68
N LEU A 377 4.38 16.56 0.38
CA LEU A 377 3.59 15.49 -0.19
C LEU A 377 3.99 14.13 0.42
N PHE A 378 5.29 13.81 0.48
CA PHE A 378 5.79 12.60 1.14
C PHE A 378 5.32 12.50 2.60
N PHE A 379 5.53 13.53 3.42
CA PHE A 379 5.15 13.48 4.84
C PHE A 379 3.65 13.41 5.06
N THR A 380 2.87 14.09 4.23
CA THR A 380 1.40 14.07 4.33
C THR A 380 0.87 12.70 3.96
N LEU A 381 1.30 12.14 2.83
CA LEU A 381 0.89 10.80 2.39
C LEU A 381 1.35 9.71 3.37
N TYR A 382 2.58 9.80 3.88
CA TYR A 382 3.07 8.90 4.92
C TYR A 382 2.13 8.91 6.12
N ALA A 383 1.75 10.08 6.61
CA ALA A 383 0.90 10.21 7.78
C ALA A 383 -0.53 9.74 7.55
N GLN A 384 -1.08 9.97 6.35
CA GLN A 384 -2.45 9.56 6.00
C GLN A 384 -2.69 8.06 6.01
N ASN A 385 -1.63 7.25 5.81
CA ASN A 385 -1.67 5.80 6.02
C ASN A 385 -2.28 5.43 7.39
N PHE A 386 -2.10 6.29 8.39
CA PHE A 386 -2.36 5.97 9.78
C PHE A 386 -3.64 6.60 10.35
N CYS A 387 -4.44 7.29 9.54
CA CYS A 387 -5.62 8.01 10.02
C CYS A 387 -6.65 7.09 10.70
N GLU A 388 -6.78 5.85 10.24
CA GLU A 388 -7.76 4.89 10.75
C GLU A 388 -7.45 4.36 12.16
N PHE A 389 -6.21 4.50 12.63
CA PHE A 389 -5.77 3.96 13.92
C PHE A 389 -5.99 4.93 15.09
N GLY A 390 -6.46 6.14 14.81
CA GLY A 390 -6.69 7.17 15.80
C GLY A 390 -5.42 7.90 16.26
N ARG A 391 -5.65 9.06 16.89
CA ARG A 391 -4.61 10.03 17.24
C ARG A 391 -3.51 9.46 18.11
N ASP A 392 -3.86 8.76 19.19
CA ASP A 392 -2.88 8.33 20.19
C ASP A 392 -1.87 7.34 19.62
N LEU A 393 -2.32 6.37 18.81
CA LEU A 393 -1.42 5.40 18.19
C LEU A 393 -0.60 6.04 17.07
N ALA A 394 -1.23 6.88 16.24
CA ALA A 394 -0.55 7.60 15.18
C ALA A 394 0.58 8.50 15.72
N GLU A 395 0.27 9.36 16.68
CA GLU A 395 1.22 10.33 17.23
C GLU A 395 2.36 9.67 18.00
N ASN A 396 2.10 8.58 18.74
CA ASN A 396 3.06 8.00 19.67
C ASN A 396 3.78 6.76 19.16
N VAL A 397 3.31 6.16 18.06
CA VAL A 397 3.91 4.95 17.48
C VAL A 397 4.29 5.20 16.03
N PHE A 398 3.36 5.63 15.19
CA PHE A 398 3.58 5.71 13.75
C PHE A 398 4.35 6.97 13.33
N TYR A 399 4.14 8.10 14.01
CA TYR A 399 4.77 9.39 13.67
C TYR A 399 6.09 9.62 14.40
N LEU A 400 6.61 8.64 15.14
CA LEU A 400 7.91 8.74 15.82
C LEU A 400 9.03 9.12 14.84
N GLY A 401 9.01 8.54 13.64
CA GLY A 401 9.97 8.89 12.59
C GLY A 401 9.89 10.36 12.17
N LEU A 402 8.68 10.92 12.03
CA LEU A 402 8.46 12.34 11.70
C LEU A 402 8.96 13.25 12.82
N LYS A 403 8.66 12.91 14.08
CA LYS A 403 9.07 13.65 15.28
C LYS A 403 10.59 13.65 15.51
N GLN A 404 11.29 12.71 14.90
CA GLN A 404 12.76 12.62 14.91
C GLN A 404 13.39 13.06 13.58
N ASN A 405 12.65 13.74 12.71
CA ASN A 405 13.15 14.16 11.40
C ASN A 405 13.31 15.69 11.31
N GLN A 406 14.53 16.17 11.11
CA GLN A 406 14.79 17.61 10.98
C GLN A 406 14.10 18.24 9.76
N ASP A 407 14.00 17.52 8.65
CA ASP A 407 13.38 18.03 7.43
C ASP A 407 11.88 18.27 7.66
N PHE A 408 11.21 17.41 8.43
CA PHE A 408 9.82 17.58 8.85
C PHE A 408 9.59 18.92 9.57
N PHE A 409 10.36 19.21 10.63
CA PHE A 409 10.22 20.48 11.37
C PHE A 409 10.54 21.71 10.52
N LYS A 410 11.56 21.62 9.65
CA LYS A 410 11.90 22.72 8.73
C LYS A 410 10.76 23.00 7.74
N ILE A 411 10.18 21.95 7.17
CA ILE A 411 9.13 22.05 6.15
C ILE A 411 7.84 22.67 6.69
N TYR A 412 7.51 22.36 7.94
CA TYR A 412 6.32 22.90 8.62
C TYR A 412 6.62 24.09 9.54
N SER A 413 7.86 24.60 9.51
CA SER A 413 8.29 25.77 10.28
C SER A 413 8.00 25.68 11.79
N CYS A 414 8.21 24.50 12.36
CA CYS A 414 8.04 24.30 13.79
C CYS A 414 9.17 24.97 14.58
N ASN A 415 8.81 25.87 15.51
CA ASN A 415 9.77 26.69 16.26
C ASN A 415 10.47 25.96 17.42
N TYR A 416 10.02 24.75 17.77
CA TYR A 416 10.62 23.95 18.83
C TYR A 416 11.76 23.12 18.26
N LYS A 417 12.97 23.23 18.82
CA LYS A 417 14.01 22.25 18.55
C LYS A 417 13.56 20.92 19.17
N PRO A 418 13.49 19.82 18.41
CA PRO A 418 13.31 18.53 19.04
C PRO A 418 14.39 18.36 20.11
N GLU A 419 14.01 17.83 21.29
CA GLU A 419 14.99 17.31 22.24
C GLU A 419 15.96 16.43 21.43
N SER A 420 17.26 16.59 21.71
CA SER A 420 18.36 15.96 20.96
C SER A 420 17.94 14.62 20.36
N PHE A 421 18.11 14.46 19.04
CA PHE A 421 17.92 13.18 18.35
C PHE A 421 18.73 12.11 19.09
N LEU A 422 18.10 11.42 20.03
CA LEU A 422 18.72 10.33 20.73
C LEU A 422 18.89 9.25 19.67
N ASP A 423 20.13 8.90 19.37
CA ASP A 423 20.47 7.83 18.45
C ASP A 423 20.20 6.49 19.13
N CYS A 424 18.91 6.21 19.34
CA CYS A 424 18.43 5.04 20.05
C CYS A 424 18.43 3.79 19.17
N ILE A 425 18.52 3.94 17.84
CA ILE A 425 18.27 2.90 16.84
C ILE A 425 19.13 3.08 15.60
#